data_AF-Q2NRX0-F1
#
_entry.id   AF-Q2NRX0-F1
#
_cell.length_a   1.000
_cell.length_b   1.000
_cell.length_c   1.000
_cell.angle_alpha   90.00
_cell.angle_beta   90.00
_cell.angle_gamma   90.00
#
_symmetry.space_group_name_H-M   'P 1'
#
loop_
_entity.id
_entity.type
_entity.pdbx_description
1 polymer ?
#
loop_
_entity_poly.entity_id
_entity_poly.type
_entity_poly.pdbx_seq_one_letter_code
_entity_poly.pdbx_strand_id
1 'polypeptide(L)'
;MGQVAFDTLQASEELETAGISRDQARAISLVVRKSHEVTDVATKRDLEDVRKDLTFQITDVRKDMQLVRKDLQLEMAGIRSEQKVIRWMLGFGVIGILSLVVKAFVMPAL
;
A
#
# COMPACT_ATOMS: atom_id res chain seq x y z
N MET A 1 -25.03 -4.60 -15.91
CA MET A 1 -26.01 -3.50 -15.95
C MET A 1 -25.78 -2.79 -17.26
N GLY A 2 -26.76 -2.87 -18.17
CA GLY A 2 -26.58 -2.49 -19.58
C GLY A 2 -26.22 -1.03 -19.73
N GLN A 3 -25.20 -0.74 -20.54
CA GLN A 3 -25.15 0.55 -21.21
C GLN A 3 -26.45 0.64 -22.00
N VAL A 4 -27.30 1.60 -21.66
CA VAL A 4 -28.44 1.95 -22.51
C VAL A 4 -27.80 2.61 -23.73
N ALA A 5 -27.65 1.84 -24.81
CA ALA A 5 -27.13 2.36 -26.06
C ALA A 5 -28.02 3.52 -26.49
N PHE A 6 -27.42 4.65 -26.86
CA PHE A 6 -28.16 5.80 -27.33
C PHE A 6 -28.86 5.43 -28.65
N ASP A 7 -30.18 5.31 -28.61
CA ASP A 7 -30.98 4.99 -29.80
C ASP A 7 -31.12 6.25 -30.66
N THR A 8 -30.27 6.34 -31.68
CA THR A 8 -30.25 7.47 -32.61
C THR A 8 -31.54 7.62 -33.41
N LEU A 9 -32.31 6.54 -33.58
CA LEU A 9 -33.58 6.56 -34.32
C LEU A 9 -34.66 7.19 -33.45
N GLN A 10 -34.85 6.69 -32.22
CA GLN A 10 -35.81 7.26 -31.28
C GLN A 10 -35.50 8.73 -30.99
N ALA A 11 -34.22 9.07 -30.77
CA ALA A 11 -33.81 10.45 -30.57
C ALA A 11 -34.13 11.35 -31.78
N SER A 12 -34.00 10.84 -33.01
CA SER A 12 -34.36 11.62 -34.20
C SER A 12 -35.88 11.83 -34.32
N GLU A 13 -36.69 10.83 -33.98
CA GLU A 13 -38.17 10.92 -34.02
C GLU A 13 -38.71 11.91 -32.97
N GLU A 14 -38.12 11.93 -31.77
CA GLU A 14 -38.48 12.89 -30.73
C GLU A 14 -38.13 14.33 -31.14
N LEU A 15 -36.97 14.53 -31.78
CA LEU A 15 -36.56 15.83 -32.31
C LEU A 15 -37.45 16.28 -33.49
N GLU A 16 -37.85 15.36 -34.37
CA GLU A 16 -38.83 15.62 -35.44
C GLU A 16 -40.19 16.02 -34.86
N THR A 17 -40.66 15.34 -33.81
CA THR A 17 -41.93 15.66 -33.12
C THR A 17 -41.87 17.02 -32.42
N ALA A 18 -40.68 17.44 -31.98
CA ALA A 18 -40.41 18.78 -31.43
C ALA A 18 -40.29 19.88 -32.49
N GLY A 19 -40.46 19.55 -33.79
CA GLY A 19 -40.45 20.52 -34.89
C GLY A 19 -39.07 20.75 -35.51
N ILE A 20 -38.06 19.94 -35.20
CA ILE A 20 -36.75 19.98 -35.85
C ILE A 20 -36.83 19.23 -37.18
N SER A 21 -36.18 19.75 -38.23
CA SER A 21 -36.19 19.07 -39.53
C SER A 21 -35.45 17.73 -39.42
N ARG A 22 -35.94 16.72 -40.16
CA ARG A 22 -35.38 15.36 -40.18
C ARG A 22 -33.86 15.29 -40.35
N ASP A 23 -33.31 16.14 -41.20
CA ASP A 23 -31.86 16.19 -41.44
C ASP A 23 -31.09 16.77 -40.24
N GLN A 24 -31.65 17.77 -39.57
CA GLN A 24 -31.09 18.33 -38.33
C GLN A 24 -31.25 17.37 -37.15
N ALA A 25 -32.40 16.71 -37.02
CA ALA A 25 -32.66 15.72 -35.98
C ALA A 25 -31.66 14.55 -36.04
N ARG A 26 -31.39 14.04 -37.26
CA ARG A 26 -30.37 13.02 -37.50
C ARG A 26 -28.95 13.51 -37.20
N ALA A 27 -28.62 14.74 -37.61
CA ALA A 27 -27.30 15.32 -37.33
C ALA A 27 -27.06 15.47 -35.83
N ILE A 28 -28.07 15.94 -35.08
CA ILE A 28 -28.01 16.10 -33.62
C ILE A 28 -27.89 14.73 -32.95
N SER A 29 -28.71 13.74 -33.34
CA SER A 29 -28.66 12.40 -32.73
C SER A 29 -27.32 11.69 -32.99
N LEU A 30 -26.73 11.86 -34.17
CA LEU A 30 -25.40 11.34 -34.50
C LEU A 30 -24.29 11.98 -33.67
N VAL A 31 -24.34 13.31 -33.47
CA VAL A 31 -23.36 14.03 -32.64
C VAL A 31 -23.47 13.59 -31.17
N VAL A 32 -24.68 13.43 -30.65
CA VAL A 32 -24.91 12.96 -29.27
C VAL A 32 -24.45 11.51 -29.08
N ARG A 33 -24.73 10.61 -30.05
CA ARG A 33 -24.20 9.23 -30.02
C ARG A 33 -22.69 9.22 -29.98
N LYS A 34 -22.05 9.99 -30.87
CA LYS A 34 -20.58 10.06 -30.96
C LYS A 34 -19.96 10.62 -29.69
N SER A 35 -20.59 11.60 -29.04
CA SER A 35 -20.15 12.10 -27.73
C SER A 35 -20.24 11.05 -26.62
N HIS A 36 -21.22 10.15 -26.67
CA HIS A 36 -21.34 9.02 -25.74
C HIS A 36 -20.39 7.86 -26.06
N GLU A 37 -19.98 7.67 -27.31
CA GLU A 37 -18.93 6.70 -27.71
C GLU A 37 -17.52 7.17 -27.31
N VAL A 38 -17.28 8.47 -27.22
CA VAL A 38 -15.96 9.06 -26.88
C VAL A 38 -15.71 9.14 -25.38
N THR A 39 -16.74 9.00 -24.54
CA THR A 39 -16.53 8.83 -23.11
C THR A 39 -16.07 7.40 -22.83
N ASP A 40 -14.76 7.19 -22.81
CA ASP A 40 -14.10 6.00 -22.26
C ASP A 40 -14.35 5.97 -20.74
N VAL A 41 -15.59 5.63 -20.36
CA VAL A 41 -15.99 5.51 -18.97
C VAL A 41 -15.55 4.14 -18.48
N ALA A 42 -14.60 4.14 -17.53
CA ALA A 42 -14.25 2.95 -16.76
C ALA A 42 -15.54 2.24 -16.35
N THR A 43 -15.71 1.01 -16.82
CA THR A 43 -16.91 0.25 -16.57
C THR A 43 -16.97 -0.09 -15.08
N LYS A 44 -18.16 -0.42 -14.57
CA LYS A 44 -18.29 -0.89 -13.18
C LYS A 44 -17.37 -2.09 -12.87
N ARG A 45 -17.03 -2.89 -13.89
CA ARG A 45 -16.10 -4.02 -13.77
C ARG A 45 -14.66 -3.52 -13.56
N ASP A 46 -14.22 -2.53 -14.32
CA ASP A 46 -12.88 -1.97 -14.17
C ASP A 46 -12.68 -1.36 -12.78
N LEU A 47 -13.71 -0.69 -12.25
CA LEU A 47 -13.70 -0.20 -10.86
C LEU A 47 -13.67 -1.33 -9.82
N GLU A 48 -14.37 -2.44 -10.08
CA GLU A 48 -14.36 -3.60 -9.19
C GLU A 48 -12.99 -4.29 -9.20
N ASP A 49 -12.35 -4.37 -10.36
CA ASP A 49 -11.04 -4.99 -10.54
C ASP A 49 -9.95 -4.12 -9.88
N VAL A 50 -9.96 -2.80 -10.09
CA VAL A 50 -9.08 -1.87 -9.36
C VAL A 50 -9.30 -1.96 -7.84
N ARG A 51 -10.56 -2.06 -7.39
CA ARG A 51 -10.86 -2.21 -5.96
C ARG A 51 -10.30 -3.52 -5.40
N LYS A 52 -10.41 -4.63 -6.13
CA LYS A 52 -9.85 -5.93 -5.73
C LYS A 52 -8.34 -5.88 -5.67
N ASP A 53 -7.70 -5.34 -6.70
CA ASP A 53 -6.25 -5.18 -6.77
C ASP A 53 -5.73 -4.32 -5.61
N LEU A 54 -6.37 -3.18 -5.36
CA LEU A 54 -6.01 -2.31 -4.23
C LEU A 54 -6.20 -3.02 -2.88
N THR A 55 -7.27 -3.80 -2.72
CA THR A 55 -7.51 -4.59 -1.49
C THR A 55 -6.42 -5.65 -1.29
N PHE A 56 -5.97 -6.27 -2.37
CA PHE A 56 -4.86 -7.23 -2.35
C PHE A 56 -3.56 -6.54 -1.94
N GLN A 57 -3.18 -5.43 -2.59
CA GLN A 57 -1.98 -4.67 -2.27
C GLN A 57 -1.98 -4.17 -0.81
N ILE A 58 -3.11 -3.67 -0.31
CA ILE A 58 -3.24 -3.26 1.11
C ILE A 58 -3.00 -4.43 2.05
N THR A 59 -3.51 -5.61 1.69
CA THR A 59 -3.35 -6.82 2.51
C THR A 59 -1.89 -7.28 2.52
N ASP A 60 -1.21 -7.19 1.38
CA ASP A 60 0.19 -7.55 1.23
C ASP A 60 1.11 -6.62 2.04
N VAL A 61 0.94 -5.30 1.88
CA VAL A 61 1.67 -4.29 2.67
C VAL A 61 1.47 -4.48 4.17
N ARG A 62 0.28 -4.89 4.63
CA ARG A 62 0.05 -5.22 6.04
C ARG A 62 0.86 -6.43 6.50
N LYS A 63 0.99 -7.46 5.68
CA LYS A 63 1.81 -8.64 6.00
C LYS A 63 3.28 -8.27 6.08
N ASP A 64 3.77 -7.51 5.11
CA ASP A 64 5.16 -7.03 5.11
C ASP A 64 5.46 -6.18 6.34
N MET A 65 4.54 -5.28 6.71
CA MET A 65 4.71 -4.49 7.93
C MET A 65 4.73 -5.36 9.20
N GLN A 66 3.98 -6.46 9.25
CA GLN A 66 4.04 -7.40 10.36
C GLN A 66 5.36 -8.18 10.40
N LEU A 67 5.90 -8.56 9.24
CA LEU A 67 7.20 -9.22 9.14
C LEU A 67 8.31 -8.28 9.62
N VAL A 68 8.38 -7.06 9.08
CA VAL A 68 9.34 -6.04 9.50
C VAL A 68 9.26 -5.78 11.01
N ARG A 69 8.05 -5.72 11.58
CA ARG A 69 7.87 -5.57 13.04
C ARG A 69 8.43 -6.76 13.82
N LYS A 70 8.24 -8.00 13.35
CA LYS A 70 8.79 -9.19 14.00
C LYS A 70 10.31 -9.23 13.90
N ASP A 71 10.86 -8.91 12.74
CA ASP A 71 12.30 -8.87 12.52
C ASP A 71 12.96 -7.85 13.45
N LEU A 72 12.40 -6.63 13.54
CA LEU A 72 12.87 -5.62 14.50
C LEU A 72 12.76 -6.07 15.96
N GLN A 73 11.71 -6.82 16.32
CA GLN A 73 11.59 -7.38 17.68
C GLN A 73 12.66 -8.44 17.96
N LEU A 74 12.99 -9.27 16.98
CA LEU A 74 14.05 -10.27 17.08
C LEU A 74 15.42 -9.61 17.19
N GLU A 75 15.74 -8.65 16.33
CA GLU A 75 16.99 -7.88 16.40
C GLU A 75 17.14 -7.17 17.76
N MET A 76 16.09 -6.51 18.25
CA MET A 76 16.10 -5.88 19.57
C MET A 76 16.27 -6.87 20.72
N ALA A 77 15.73 -8.09 20.60
CA ALA A 77 15.97 -9.15 21.57
C ALA A 77 17.44 -9.63 21.51
N GLY A 78 17.99 -9.78 20.29
CA GLY A 78 19.39 -10.10 20.04
C GLY A 78 20.32 -9.09 20.68
N ILE A 79 20.16 -7.81 20.37
CA ILE A 79 20.98 -6.70 20.92
C ILE A 79 20.92 -6.68 22.45
N ARG A 80 19.74 -6.86 23.05
CA ARG A 80 19.62 -6.92 24.53
C ARG A 80 20.39 -8.11 25.12
N SER A 81 20.38 -9.26 24.44
CA SER A 81 21.12 -10.43 24.89
C SER A 81 22.64 -10.17 24.81
N GLU A 82 23.12 -9.59 23.72
CA GLU A 82 24.52 -9.21 23.53
C GLU A 82 24.97 -8.18 24.57
N GLN A 83 24.16 -7.13 24.82
CA GLN A 83 24.44 -6.15 25.87
C GLN A 83 24.57 -6.79 27.24
N LYS A 84 23.72 -7.78 27.56
CA LYS A 84 23.80 -8.49 28.84
C LYS A 84 25.11 -9.28 28.95
N VAL A 85 25.53 -9.95 27.88
CA VAL A 85 26.79 -10.69 27.83
C VAL A 85 27.99 -9.75 27.99
N ILE A 86 28.03 -8.65 27.22
CA ILE A 86 29.09 -7.62 27.34
C ILE A 86 29.14 -7.05 28.76
N ARG A 87 27.99 -6.75 29.36
CA ARG A 87 27.93 -6.22 30.74
C ARG A 87 28.55 -7.19 31.75
N TRP A 88 28.28 -8.49 31.62
CA TRP A 88 28.90 -9.51 32.48
C TRP A 88 30.40 -9.64 32.24
N MET A 89 30.84 -9.68 30.97
CA MET A 89 32.26 -9.75 30.63
C MET A 89 33.04 -8.55 31.17
N LEU A 90 32.51 -7.33 31.04
CA LEU A 90 33.12 -6.12 31.61
C LEU A 90 33.19 -6.21 33.14
N GLY A 91 32.11 -6.67 33.81
CA GLY A 91 32.10 -6.84 35.26
C GLY A 91 33.18 -7.80 35.75
N PHE A 92 33.28 -8.99 35.14
CA PHE A 92 34.34 -9.95 35.47
C PHE A 92 35.73 -9.44 35.10
N GLY A 93 35.87 -8.70 33.99
CA GLY A 93 37.13 -8.10 33.58
C GLY A 93 37.67 -7.11 34.61
N VAL A 94 36.81 -6.20 35.11
CA VAL A 94 37.19 -5.24 36.15
C VAL A 94 37.60 -5.94 37.45
N ILE A 95 36.83 -6.95 37.89
CA ILE A 95 37.15 -7.73 39.09
C ILE A 95 38.48 -8.48 38.92
N GLY A 96 38.71 -9.07 37.74
CA GLY A 96 39.95 -9.78 37.41
C GLY A 96 41.17 -8.86 37.46
N ILE A 97 41.08 -7.67 36.87
CA ILE A 97 42.16 -6.67 36.93
C ILE A 97 42.42 -6.22 38.37
N LEU A 98 41.36 -5.94 39.15
CA LEU A 98 41.50 -5.54 40.55
C LEU A 98 42.22 -6.61 41.39
N SER A 99 41.90 -7.89 41.17
CA SER A 99 42.56 -9.02 41.83
C SER A 99 44.07 -9.07 41.53
N LEU A 100 44.47 -8.83 40.28
CA LEU A 100 45.88 -8.77 39.89
C LEU A 100 46.60 -7.60 40.55
N VAL A 101 45.97 -6.42 40.63
CA VAL A 101 46.55 -5.25 41.29
C VAL A 101 46.78 -5.51 42.79
N VAL A 102 45.79 -6.06 43.49
CA VAL A 102 45.93 -6.43 44.91
C VAL A 102 47.07 -7.44 45.09
N LYS A 103 47.11 -8.48 44.25
CA LYS A 103 48.16 -9.51 44.31
C LYS A 103 49.55 -8.93 44.02
N ALA A 104 49.68 -8.02 43.06
CA ALA A 104 50.97 -7.48 42.64
C ALA A 104 51.53 -6.42 43.59
N PHE A 105 50.67 -5.57 44.19
CA PHE A 105 51.12 -4.40 44.94
C PHE A 105 50.85 -4.45 46.45
N VAL A 106 49.79 -5.15 46.90
CA VAL A 106 49.41 -5.19 48.32
C VAL A 106 49.98 -6.43 49.00
N MET A 107 49.97 -7.57 48.32
CA MET A 107 50.46 -8.84 48.86
C MET A 107 51.97 -8.88 49.20
N PRO A 108 52.89 -8.23 48.46
CA PRO A 108 54.30 -8.17 48.86
C PRO A 108 54.61 -7.11 49.94
N ALA A 109 53.64 -6.27 50.31
CA ALA A 109 53.81 -5.21 51.31
C ALA A 109 53.21 -5.58 52.69
N LEU A 110 52.55 -6.74 52.81
CA LEU A 110 52.00 -7.30 54.04
C LEU A 110 52.86 -8.46 54.55
#